data_AF-A0A4Y2HTP9-F1
#
_entry.id   AF-A0A4Y2HTP9-F1
#
_cell.length_a   1.000
_cell.length_b   1.000
_cell.length_c   1.000
_cell.angle_alpha   90.00
_cell.angle_beta   90.00
_cell.angle_gamma   90.00
#
_symmetry.space_group_name_H-M   'P 1'
#
loop_
_entity.id
_entity.type
_entity.pdbx_description
1 polymer ?
#
loop_
_entity_poly.entity_id
_entity_poly.type
_entity_poly.pdbx_seq_one_letter_code
_entity_poly.pdbx_strand_id
1 'polypeptide(L)'
;MINLAWLLSETLKFIMYPDVTSFDKLNLSQFDWLGIEEFEMQLIDFQSSSMWIQKFIETRKEFELIETERLASNISKNANNKILVTWNSLPDTFNCLKKLARAILTIFSSTIDHLPASHYFQR
;
A
#
# COMPACT_ATOMS: atom_id res chain seq x y z
N MET A 1 -13.47 19.17 6.80
CA MET A 1 -12.61 18.39 7.72
C MET A 1 -12.79 16.93 7.40
N ILE A 2 -11.75 16.29 6.84
CA ILE A 2 -11.75 14.84 6.64
C ILE A 2 -11.49 14.21 8.02
N ASN A 3 -12.38 13.32 8.46
CA ASN A 3 -12.33 12.73 9.80
C ASN A 3 -11.10 11.82 9.94
N LEU A 4 -10.20 12.10 10.87
CA LEU A 4 -8.96 11.32 11.07
C LEU A 4 -9.19 9.85 11.45
N ALA A 5 -10.44 9.42 11.73
CA ALA A 5 -10.81 8.00 11.81
C ALA A 5 -10.53 7.20 10.52
N TRP A 6 -10.36 7.87 9.37
CA TRP A 6 -9.93 7.28 8.09
C TRP A 6 -8.52 6.67 8.10
N LEU A 7 -7.68 7.01 9.08
CA LEU A 7 -6.28 6.56 9.15
C LEU A 7 -6.16 5.03 9.34
N LEU A 8 -7.18 4.37 9.88
CA LEU A 8 -7.19 2.94 10.23
C LEU A 8 -7.88 2.01 9.21
N SER A 9 -8.25 2.51 8.02
CA SER A 9 -9.01 1.68 7.08
C SER A 9 -8.17 0.52 6.53
N GLU A 10 -8.79 -0.65 6.38
CA GLU A 10 -8.21 -1.83 5.72
C GLU A 10 -7.72 -1.50 4.30
N THR A 11 -8.29 -0.47 3.67
CA THR A 11 -7.85 0.08 2.38
C THR A 11 -6.46 0.71 2.42
N LEU A 12 -6.01 1.30 3.53
CA LEU A 12 -4.63 1.77 3.66
C LEU A 12 -3.67 0.60 3.86
N LYS A 13 -4.09 -0.42 4.64
CA LYS A 13 -3.30 -1.63 4.86
C LYS A 13 -3.01 -2.38 3.57
N PHE A 14 -3.93 -2.35 2.59
CA PHE A 14 -3.72 -2.92 1.25
C PHE A 14 -2.41 -2.51 0.59
N ILE A 15 -1.93 -1.28 0.82
CA ILE A 15 -0.66 -0.80 0.25
C ILE A 15 0.54 -1.64 0.69
N MET A 16 0.53 -2.08 1.95
CA MET A 16 1.61 -2.84 2.56
C MET A 16 1.31 -4.34 2.59
N TYR A 17 0.05 -4.71 2.60
CA TYR A 17 -0.43 -6.08 2.83
C TYR A 17 -1.38 -6.59 1.75
N PRO A 18 -1.08 -6.42 0.44
CA PRO A 18 -1.98 -6.90 -0.61
C PRO A 18 -2.11 -8.44 -0.61
N ASP A 19 -1.10 -9.14 -0.09
CA ASP A 19 -1.03 -10.60 0.07
C ASP A 19 -2.05 -11.17 1.05
N VAL A 20 -2.50 -10.39 2.03
CA VAL A 20 -3.45 -10.83 3.08
C VAL A 20 -4.70 -9.96 3.16
N THR A 21 -4.86 -9.03 2.23
CA THR A 21 -6.03 -8.15 2.15
C THR A 21 -7.25 -8.95 1.68
N SER A 22 -8.35 -8.87 2.42
CA SER A 22 -9.64 -9.40 1.99
C SER A 22 -10.41 -8.33 1.22
N PHE A 23 -10.94 -8.70 0.05
CA PHE A 23 -11.72 -7.79 -0.80
C PHE A 23 -12.91 -7.17 -0.05
N ASP A 24 -13.66 -7.98 0.70
CA ASP A 24 -14.85 -7.54 1.47
C ASP A 24 -14.57 -6.48 2.52
N LYS A 25 -13.31 -6.34 2.94
CA LYS A 25 -12.88 -5.35 3.94
C LYS A 25 -12.51 -4.01 3.32
N LEU A 26 -12.34 -3.95 1.99
CA LEU A 26 -11.94 -2.74 1.30
C LEU A 26 -13.14 -1.82 1.09
N ASN A 27 -13.01 -0.58 1.56
CA ASN A 27 -13.98 0.46 1.23
C ASN A 27 -13.64 1.09 -0.12
N LEU A 28 -14.11 0.47 -1.21
CA LEU A 28 -13.87 0.92 -2.59
C LEU A 28 -14.84 2.01 -3.08
N SER A 29 -15.95 2.26 -2.37
CA SER A 29 -16.96 3.27 -2.76
C SER A 29 -16.40 4.68 -3.01
N GLN A 30 -15.29 5.04 -2.36
CA GLN A 30 -14.62 6.33 -2.54
C GLN A 30 -13.73 6.38 -3.79
N PHE A 31 -13.53 5.24 -4.42
CA PHE A 31 -12.66 5.01 -5.56
C PHE A 31 -13.44 4.59 -6.81
N ASP A 32 -14.77 4.73 -6.80
CA ASP A 32 -15.65 4.38 -7.95
C ASP A 32 -15.21 5.06 -9.25
N TRP A 33 -14.65 6.28 -9.15
CA TRP A 33 -14.12 7.04 -10.29
C TRP A 33 -12.86 6.42 -10.94
N LEU A 34 -12.25 5.39 -10.34
CA LEU A 34 -11.05 4.73 -10.89
C LEU A 34 -11.34 3.76 -12.03
N GLY A 35 -12.58 3.27 -12.19
CA GLY A 35 -12.90 2.20 -13.15
C GLY A 35 -12.05 0.95 -12.87
N ILE A 36 -12.32 0.31 -11.74
CA ILE A 36 -11.59 -0.85 -11.21
C ILE A 36 -12.51 -2.08 -11.07
N GLU A 37 -13.35 -2.31 -12.06
CA GLU A 37 -14.36 -3.37 -12.07
C GLU A 37 -13.73 -4.78 -11.93
N GLU A 38 -12.52 -4.96 -12.44
CA GLU A 38 -11.77 -6.23 -12.37
C GLU A 38 -10.92 -6.39 -11.09
N PHE A 39 -11.03 -5.46 -10.14
CA PHE A 39 -10.15 -5.42 -8.97
C PHE A 39 -10.12 -6.73 -8.18
N GLU A 40 -11.29 -7.30 -7.89
CA GLU A 40 -11.40 -8.53 -7.08
C GLU A 40 -10.68 -9.70 -7.77
N MET A 41 -10.90 -9.88 -9.07
CA MET A 41 -10.24 -10.92 -9.86
C MET A 41 -8.72 -10.73 -9.88
N GLN A 42 -8.26 -9.50 -10.12
CA GLN A 42 -6.83 -9.21 -10.10
C GLN A 42 -6.20 -9.40 -8.72
N LEU A 43 -6.94 -9.15 -7.63
CA LEU A 43 -6.47 -9.42 -6.26
C LEU A 43 -6.28 -10.92 -6.02
N ILE A 44 -7.20 -11.76 -6.49
CA ILE A 44 -7.10 -13.22 -6.40
C ILE A 44 -5.88 -13.73 -7.19
N ASP A 45 -5.70 -13.24 -8.42
CA ASP A 45 -4.55 -13.60 -9.26
C ASP A 45 -3.22 -13.17 -8.62
N PHE A 46 -3.20 -11.99 -8.01
CA PHE A 46 -2.04 -11.48 -7.27
C PHE A 46 -1.73 -12.39 -6.07
N GLN A 47 -2.75 -12.73 -5.27
CA GLN A 47 -2.61 -13.58 -4.07
C GLN A 47 -2.26 -15.04 -4.41
N SER A 48 -2.44 -15.44 -5.66
CA SER A 48 -1.98 -16.73 -6.17
C SER A 48 -0.52 -16.70 -6.65
N SER A 49 0.08 -15.51 -6.78
CA SER A 49 1.44 -15.33 -7.28
C SER A 49 2.47 -15.27 -6.14
N SER A 50 3.16 -16.39 -5.90
CA SER A 50 4.25 -16.47 -4.93
C SER A 50 5.38 -15.45 -5.18
N MET A 51 5.68 -15.18 -6.45
CA MET A 51 6.69 -14.19 -6.86
C MET A 51 6.31 -12.78 -6.39
N TRP A 52 5.08 -12.34 -6.64
CA TRP A 52 4.64 -11.00 -6.24
C TRP A 52 4.47 -10.88 -4.74
N ILE A 53 3.94 -11.91 -4.08
CA ILE A 53 3.85 -11.97 -2.62
C ILE A 53 5.24 -11.78 -1.99
N GLN A 54 6.24 -12.54 -2.44
CA GLN A 54 7.60 -12.43 -1.90
C GLN A 54 8.19 -11.03 -2.12
N LYS A 55 8.00 -10.45 -3.30
CA LYS A 55 8.46 -9.09 -3.58
C LYS A 55 7.86 -8.04 -2.64
N PHE A 56 6.58 -8.18 -2.29
CA PHE A 56 5.93 -7.31 -1.31
C PHE A 56 6.40 -7.56 0.12
N ILE A 57 6.65 -8.82 0.52
CA ILE A 57 7.26 -9.15 1.81
C ILE A 57 8.65 -8.50 1.95
N GLU A 58 9.50 -8.60 0.92
CA GLU A 58 10.82 -7.97 0.90
C GLU A 58 10.72 -6.45 0.98
N THR A 59 9.82 -5.86 0.20
CA THR A 59 9.54 -4.42 0.24
C THR A 59 9.13 -3.95 1.63
N ARG A 60 8.27 -4.70 2.34
CA ARG A 60 7.89 -4.38 3.73
C ARG A 60 9.09 -4.39 4.66
N LYS A 61 9.93 -5.43 4.60
CA LYS A 61 11.13 -5.55 5.45
C LYS A 61 12.12 -4.42 5.21
N GLU A 62 12.35 -4.06 3.96
CA GLU A 62 13.21 -2.92 3.61
C GLU A 62 12.63 -1.60 4.14
N PHE A 63 11.32 -1.40 4.03
CA PHE A 63 10.64 -0.21 4.56
C PHE A 63 10.77 -0.12 6.09
N GLU A 64 10.53 -1.22 6.81
CA GLU A 64 10.72 -1.29 8.27
C GLU A 64 12.16 -0.96 8.68
N LEU A 65 13.15 -1.47 7.94
CA LEU A 65 14.57 -1.18 8.18
C LEU A 65 14.88 0.31 7.98
N ILE A 66 14.42 0.90 6.87
CA ILE A 66 14.64 2.32 6.58
C ILE A 66 14.02 3.20 7.67
N GLU A 67 12.79 2.90 8.11
CA GLU A 67 12.14 3.65 9.18
C GLU A 67 12.86 3.49 10.52
N THR A 68 13.34 2.29 10.84
CA THR A 68 14.15 2.04 12.05
C THR A 68 15.45 2.85 12.01
N GLU A 69 16.14 2.88 10.87
CA GLU A 69 17.34 3.69 10.68
C GLU A 69 17.05 5.19 10.76
N ARG A 70 15.93 5.66 10.20
CA ARG A 70 15.51 7.07 10.25
C ARG A 70 15.31 7.53 11.69
N LEU A 71 14.65 6.71 12.51
CA LEU A 71 14.45 6.97 13.94
C LEU A 71 15.77 6.95 14.73
N ALA A 72 16.73 6.10 14.34
CA ALA A 72 18.02 5.97 15.02
C ALA A 72 19.06 7.04 14.62
N SER A 73 19.01 7.55 13.39
CA SER A 73 20.12 8.33 12.79
C SER A 73 19.80 9.78 12.43
N ASN A 74 18.56 10.26 12.57
CA ASN A 74 18.11 11.59 12.09
C ASN A 74 18.39 11.86 10.60
N ILE A 75 18.75 10.84 9.80
CA ILE A 75 18.96 10.95 8.35
C ILE A 75 17.65 10.60 7.64
N SER A 76 17.15 11.55 6.85
CA SER A 76 15.97 11.38 5.98
C SER A 76 16.30 10.45 4.81
N LYS A 77 16.09 9.14 4.97
CA LYS A 77 15.97 8.21 3.84
C LYS A 77 14.50 8.09 3.43
N ASN A 78 14.19 8.41 2.18
CA ASN A 78 12.82 8.39 1.66
C ASN A 78 12.36 6.94 1.42
N ALA A 79 11.66 6.35 2.39
CA ALA A 79 11.12 5.00 2.34
C ALA A 79 9.94 4.85 1.34
N ASN A 80 9.18 5.93 1.11
CA ASN A 80 7.97 5.92 0.29
C ASN A 80 8.25 5.62 -1.19
N ASN A 81 9.43 6.00 -1.68
CA ASN A 81 9.85 5.71 -3.05
C ASN A 81 9.83 4.19 -3.32
N LYS A 82 10.20 3.36 -2.33
CA LYS A 82 10.31 1.91 -2.55
C LYS A 82 8.96 1.24 -2.76
N ILE A 83 7.96 1.57 -1.93
CA ILE A 83 6.60 1.02 -2.05
C ILE A 83 6.01 1.40 -3.43
N LEU A 84 6.16 2.67 -3.83
CA LEU A 84 5.67 3.14 -5.12
C LEU A 84 6.37 2.43 -6.30
N VAL A 85 7.69 2.22 -6.22
CA VAL A 85 8.46 1.46 -7.20
C VAL A 85 7.98 0.01 -7.29
N THR A 86 7.72 -0.64 -6.16
CA THR A 86 7.19 -2.01 -6.13
C THR A 86 5.82 -2.09 -6.80
N TRP A 87 4.89 -1.20 -6.46
CA TRP A 87 3.57 -1.12 -7.11
C TRP A 87 3.67 -0.86 -8.62
N ASN A 88 4.56 0.06 -9.04
CA ASN A 88 4.76 0.38 -10.45
C ASN A 88 5.40 -0.77 -11.25
N SER A 89 6.08 -1.69 -10.58
CA SER A 89 6.71 -2.84 -11.22
C SER A 89 5.75 -3.97 -11.58
N LEU A 90 4.50 -3.92 -11.09
CA LEU A 90 3.49 -4.92 -11.42
C LEU A 90 3.12 -4.86 -12.92
N PRO A 91 2.93 -6.02 -13.57
CA PRO A 91 2.42 -6.13 -14.92
C PRO A 91 1.10 -5.38 -15.12
N ASP A 92 0.79 -5.05 -16.37
CA ASP A 92 -0.47 -4.38 -16.72
C ASP A 92 -1.71 -5.24 -16.51
N THR A 93 -1.54 -6.57 -16.36
CA THR A 93 -2.60 -7.47 -15.90
C THR A 93 -3.12 -7.14 -14.49
N PHE A 94 -2.35 -6.38 -13.69
CA PHE A 94 -2.75 -5.92 -12.34
C PHE A 94 -3.08 -4.42 -12.30
N ASN A 95 -3.56 -3.85 -13.41
CA ASN A 95 -3.77 -2.41 -13.52
C ASN A 95 -4.79 -1.84 -12.52
N CYS A 96 -5.83 -2.59 -12.13
CA CYS A 96 -6.80 -2.15 -11.13
C CYS A 96 -6.15 -2.02 -9.75
N LEU A 97 -5.30 -2.99 -9.37
CA LEU A 97 -4.52 -2.92 -8.13
C LEU A 97 -3.58 -1.70 -8.15
N LYS A 98 -2.87 -1.48 -9.28
CA LYS A 98 -1.99 -0.32 -9.47
C LYS A 98 -2.73 1.01 -9.36
N LYS A 99 -3.91 1.13 -9.97
CA LYS A 99 -4.76 2.33 -9.91
C LYS A 99 -5.15 2.67 -8.47
N LEU A 100 -5.66 1.69 -7.72
CA LEU A 100 -6.03 1.89 -6.32
C LEU A 100 -4.81 2.29 -5.48
N ALA A 101 -3.70 1.56 -5.64
CA ALA A 101 -2.48 1.85 -4.89
C ALA A 101 -1.95 3.27 -5.14
N ARG A 102 -1.93 3.70 -6.42
CA ARG A 102 -1.53 5.06 -6.79
C ARG A 102 -2.49 6.10 -6.21
N ALA A 103 -3.80 5.89 -6.31
CA ALA A 103 -4.79 6.83 -5.77
C ALA A 103 -4.59 7.04 -4.25
N ILE A 104 -4.45 5.95 -3.50
CA ILE A 104 -4.16 5.98 -2.05
C ILE A 104 -2.82 6.69 -1.83
N LEU A 105 -1.73 6.26 -2.45
CA LEU A 105 -0.40 6.87 -2.27
C LEU A 105 -0.37 8.36 -2.64
N THR A 106 -1.16 8.82 -3.61
CA THR A 106 -1.29 10.24 -3.97
C THR A 106 -2.07 11.02 -2.91
N ILE A 107 -3.21 10.49 -2.45
CA ILE A 107 -4.02 11.11 -1.38
C ILE A 107 -3.20 11.21 -0.08
N PHE A 108 -2.42 10.17 0.22
CA PHE A 108 -1.64 10.11 1.45
C PHE A 108 -0.23 10.70 1.32
N SER A 109 0.36 10.88 0.12
CA SER A 109 1.67 11.55 -0.02
C SER A 109 1.67 12.98 0.52
N SER A 110 0.52 13.64 0.61
CA SER A 110 0.40 14.94 1.30
C SER A 110 0.38 14.83 2.84
N THR A 111 0.50 13.62 3.39
CA THR A 111 0.33 13.29 4.82
C THR A 111 1.40 12.32 5.36
N ILE A 112 2.05 11.51 4.51
CA ILE A 112 3.02 10.47 4.91
C ILE A 112 4.37 11.07 5.37
N ASP A 113 4.66 12.34 5.08
CA ASP A 113 5.84 13.02 5.65
C ASP A 113 5.80 13.12 7.20
N HIS A 114 4.68 12.76 7.84
CA HIS A 114 4.48 12.89 9.29
C HIS A 114 4.01 11.61 10.03
N LEU A 115 3.81 10.47 9.36
CA LEU A 115 3.24 9.27 10.03
C LEU A 115 4.30 8.18 10.31
N PRO A 116 4.45 7.71 11.56
CA PRO A 116 5.43 6.69 11.92
C PRO A 116 5.02 5.30 11.42
N ALA A 117 6.03 4.46 11.13
CA ALA A 117 5.87 3.07 10.69
C ALA A 117 4.82 2.27 11.49
N SER A 118 4.79 2.44 12.82
CA SER A 118 3.85 1.76 13.72
C SER A 118 2.37 1.90 13.33
N HIS A 119 2.04 2.93 12.55
CA HIS A 119 0.71 3.16 12.00
C HIS A 119 0.30 2.13 10.93
N TYR A 120 1.26 1.53 10.21
CA TYR A 120 1.00 0.59 9.12
C TYR A 120 1.11 -0.88 9.55
N PHE A 121 1.82 -1.18 10.64
CA PHE A 121 2.16 -2.55 11.07
C PHE A 121 1.25 -3.14 12.16
N GLN A 122 0.06 -2.57 12.41
CA GLN A 122 -0.87 -3.11 13.41
C GLN A 122 -1.56 -4.40 12.88
N ARG A 123 -1.14 -5.52 13.47
CA ARG A 123 -1.62 -6.89 13.26
C ARG A 123 -3.10 -7.08 13.61
#